data_AF-A0A967YS55-F1
#
_entry.id   AF-A0A967YS55-F1
#
_cell.length_a   1.000
_cell.length_b   1.000
_cell.length_c   1.000
_cell.angle_alpha   90.00
_cell.angle_beta   90.00
_cell.angle_gamma   90.00
#
_symmetry.space_group_name_H-M   'P 1'
#
loop_
_entity.id
_entity.type
_entity.pdbx_description
1 polymer ?
#
loop_
_entity_poly.entity_id
_entity_poly.type
_entity_poly.pdbx_seq_one_letter_code
_entity_poly.pdbx_strand_id
1 'polypeptide(L)'
;LAIAQLLEDGKINLQDKISTYLPDFPKDIAEKVTIEHLITMKSGMGHYWNDRYWANYTKIRTVDDLMAIIKDEPLDFEPGTKRRYSNSGFIVLGAIIEEVTGQSYYDYVRENIYEPAGMTNTACYEMDQIVPNLAIGYTVNRSKSPYNDNKLQNNLFLHAIKGSPAGGGYSTLDDLFSYAKALKANKLAGRNYTNLVL
;
A
#
# COMPACT_ATOMS: atom_id res chain seq x y z
N LEU A 1 3.09 9.33 -2.93
CA LEU A 1 4.02 9.87 -3.95
C LEU A 1 3.66 9.42 -5.36
N ALA A 2 3.55 8.11 -5.66
CA ALA A 2 3.11 7.65 -6.99
C ALA A 2 1.79 8.29 -7.45
N ILE A 3 0.76 8.30 -6.60
CA ILE A 3 -0.49 9.03 -6.86
C ILE A 3 -0.27 10.52 -7.13
N ALA A 4 0.68 11.15 -6.45
CA ALA A 4 1.01 12.56 -6.68
C ALA A 4 1.66 12.78 -8.07
N GLN A 5 2.51 11.86 -8.52
CA GLN A 5 3.05 11.87 -9.89
C GLN A 5 1.95 11.70 -10.93
N LEU A 6 1.01 10.78 -10.72
CA LEU A 6 -0.11 10.58 -11.64
C LEU A 6 -1.07 11.80 -11.68
N LEU A 7 -1.26 12.49 -10.56
CA LEU A 7 -1.99 13.77 -10.50
C LEU A 7 -1.23 14.89 -11.22
N GLU A 8 0.11 14.90 -11.15
CA GLU A 8 0.96 15.85 -11.85
C GLU A 8 0.93 15.65 -13.37
N ASP A 9 0.97 14.40 -13.81
CA ASP A 9 0.87 14.01 -15.22
C ASP A 9 -0.55 14.18 -15.81
N GLY A 10 -1.53 14.57 -14.98
CA GLY A 10 -2.93 14.71 -15.39
C GLY A 10 -3.61 13.38 -15.75
N LYS A 11 -3.04 12.25 -15.34
CA LYS A 11 -3.60 10.91 -15.61
C LYS A 11 -4.76 10.56 -14.68
N ILE A 12 -4.79 11.16 -13.51
CA ILE A 12 -5.87 11.04 -12.53
C ILE A 12 -6.22 12.39 -11.93
N ASN A 13 -7.42 12.52 -11.34
CA ASN A 13 -7.85 13.67 -10.56
C ASN A 13 -8.34 13.26 -9.18
N LEU A 14 -8.26 14.19 -8.22
CA LEU A 14 -8.70 13.96 -6.84
C LEU A 14 -10.19 13.61 -6.72
N GLN A 15 -11.02 14.17 -7.61
CA GLN A 15 -12.47 13.94 -7.62
C GLN A 15 -12.88 12.75 -8.48
N ASP A 16 -11.94 12.09 -9.15
CA ASP A 16 -12.25 10.89 -9.92
C ASP A 16 -12.72 9.80 -8.96
N LYS A 17 -13.83 9.17 -9.33
CA LYS A 17 -14.38 8.03 -8.62
C LYS A 17 -13.52 6.81 -8.92
N ILE A 18 -13.44 5.89 -7.97
CA ILE A 18 -12.66 4.66 -8.22
C ILE A 18 -13.28 3.82 -9.35
N SER A 19 -14.59 3.94 -9.62
CA SER A 19 -15.24 3.28 -10.76
C SER A 19 -14.69 3.68 -12.13
N THR A 20 -14.03 4.84 -12.23
CA THR A 20 -13.36 5.30 -13.45
C THR A 20 -12.18 4.39 -13.83
N TYR A 21 -11.51 3.80 -12.83
CA TYR A 21 -10.30 2.98 -13.03
C TYR A 21 -10.54 1.51 -12.73
N LEU A 22 -11.46 1.20 -11.82
CA LEU A 22 -11.70 -0.16 -11.35
C LEU A 22 -13.15 -0.56 -11.64
N PRO A 23 -13.51 -0.84 -12.91
CA PRO A 23 -14.90 -1.12 -13.31
C PRO A 23 -15.47 -2.41 -12.69
N ASP A 24 -14.58 -3.34 -12.29
CA ASP A 24 -14.95 -4.61 -11.65
C ASP A 24 -15.11 -4.49 -10.12
N PHE A 25 -14.87 -3.30 -9.55
CA PHE A 25 -15.11 -3.03 -8.14
C PHE A 25 -16.62 -2.88 -7.86
N PRO A 26 -17.15 -3.33 -6.70
CA PRO A 26 -18.56 -3.18 -6.36
C PRO A 26 -19.08 -1.76 -6.58
N LYS A 27 -20.05 -1.61 -7.48
CA LYS A 27 -20.51 -0.29 -7.97
C LYS A 27 -21.03 0.61 -6.85
N ASP A 28 -21.68 0.05 -5.84
CA ASP A 28 -22.22 0.77 -4.68
C ASP A 28 -21.13 1.44 -3.83
N ILE A 29 -19.91 0.90 -3.84
CA ILE A 29 -18.72 1.50 -3.24
C ILE A 29 -17.98 2.36 -4.28
N ALA A 30 -17.80 1.82 -5.49
CA ALA A 30 -16.94 2.41 -6.51
C ALA A 30 -17.42 3.77 -6.99
N GLU A 31 -18.74 3.99 -6.99
CA GLU A 31 -19.36 5.25 -7.38
C GLU A 31 -19.35 6.33 -6.28
N LYS A 32 -18.97 5.99 -5.05
CA LYS A 32 -18.97 6.91 -3.89
C LYS A 32 -17.57 7.31 -3.44
N VAL A 33 -16.59 6.44 -3.62
CA VAL A 33 -15.22 6.67 -3.18
C VAL A 33 -14.44 7.38 -4.28
N THR A 34 -13.72 8.44 -3.92
CA THR A 34 -12.85 9.21 -4.82
C THR A 34 -11.37 8.99 -4.48
N ILE A 35 -10.47 9.41 -5.36
CA ILE A 35 -9.02 9.43 -5.09
C ILE A 35 -8.70 10.25 -3.83
N GLU A 36 -9.35 11.41 -3.66
CA GLU A 36 -9.19 12.25 -2.45
C GLU A 36 -9.59 11.48 -1.18
N HIS A 37 -10.72 10.76 -1.22
CA HIS A 37 -11.16 9.97 -0.08
C HIS A 37 -10.13 8.92 0.34
N LEU A 38 -9.45 8.28 -0.62
CA LEU A 38 -8.42 7.29 -0.34
C LEU A 38 -7.16 7.92 0.29
N ILE A 39 -6.58 8.95 -0.34
CA ILE A 39 -5.32 9.56 0.14
C ILE A 39 -5.50 10.29 1.48
N THR A 40 -6.70 10.78 1.78
CA THR A 40 -7.00 11.51 3.04
C THR A 40 -7.53 10.61 4.16
N MET A 41 -7.63 9.29 3.94
CA MET A 41 -8.17 8.32 4.90
C MET A 41 -9.65 8.55 5.24
N LYS A 42 -10.45 8.95 4.26
CA LYS A 42 -11.90 9.24 4.38
C LYS A 42 -12.78 8.32 3.53
N SER A 43 -12.24 7.25 2.96
CA SER A 43 -12.98 6.35 2.06
C SER A 43 -14.03 5.48 2.71
N GLY A 44 -14.01 5.31 4.04
CA GLY A 44 -14.88 4.35 4.72
C GLY A 44 -14.37 2.90 4.66
N MET A 45 -13.33 2.62 3.87
CA MET A 45 -12.83 1.24 3.70
C MET A 45 -12.30 0.68 5.01
N GLY A 46 -12.75 -0.53 5.35
CA GLY A 46 -12.37 -1.27 6.55
C GLY A 46 -10.99 -1.90 6.49
N HIS A 47 -10.80 -2.97 7.28
CA HIS A 47 -9.60 -3.81 7.24
C HIS A 47 -9.87 -5.08 6.45
N TYR A 48 -8.89 -5.56 5.68
CA TYR A 48 -9.01 -6.80 4.91
C TYR A 48 -8.49 -8.04 5.65
N TRP A 49 -8.06 -7.93 6.91
CA TRP A 49 -7.58 -9.04 7.74
C TRP A 49 -8.72 -9.94 8.26
N ASN A 50 -9.52 -10.44 7.34
CA ASN A 50 -10.63 -11.36 7.56
C ASN A 50 -10.18 -12.83 7.42
N ASP A 51 -11.13 -13.77 7.57
CA ASP A 51 -10.84 -15.20 7.46
C ASP A 51 -10.28 -15.59 6.08
N ARG A 52 -10.72 -14.92 5.01
CA ARG A 52 -10.22 -15.17 3.64
C ARG A 52 -8.76 -14.75 3.50
N TYR A 53 -8.36 -13.63 4.10
CA TYR A 53 -6.96 -13.23 4.19
C TYR A 53 -6.15 -14.26 4.99
N TRP A 54 -6.59 -14.63 6.19
CA TRP A 54 -5.83 -15.58 7.03
C TRP A 54 -5.76 -16.99 6.43
N ALA A 55 -6.71 -17.37 5.58
CA ALA A 55 -6.64 -18.62 4.81
C ALA A 55 -5.62 -18.57 3.66
N ASN A 56 -5.23 -17.37 3.20
CA ASN A 56 -4.43 -17.19 1.98
C ASN A 56 -3.16 -16.33 2.13
N TYR A 57 -2.89 -15.73 3.29
CA TYR A 57 -1.86 -14.69 3.45
C TYR A 57 -0.45 -15.13 3.00
N THR A 58 -0.12 -16.42 3.14
CA THR A 58 1.15 -16.99 2.67
C THR A 58 1.29 -17.08 1.15
N LYS A 59 0.22 -16.84 0.40
CA LYS A 59 0.16 -16.89 -1.07
C LYS A 59 0.01 -15.50 -1.72
N ILE A 60 -0.27 -14.46 -0.92
CA ILE A 60 -0.53 -13.10 -1.42
C ILE A 60 0.77 -12.46 -1.92
N ARG A 61 0.87 -12.20 -3.22
CA ARG A 61 2.05 -11.60 -3.88
C ARG A 61 1.70 -10.36 -4.71
N THR A 62 0.49 -10.26 -5.22
CA THR A 62 0.08 -9.16 -6.11
C THR A 62 -0.91 -8.23 -5.42
N VAL A 63 -1.11 -7.05 -6.02
CA VAL A 63 -2.20 -6.17 -5.62
C VAL A 63 -3.55 -6.84 -5.88
N ASP A 64 -3.70 -7.56 -7.00
CA ASP A 64 -4.88 -8.33 -7.35
C ASP A 64 -5.28 -9.38 -6.31
N ASP A 65 -4.31 -10.09 -5.71
CA ASP A 65 -4.58 -11.07 -4.63
C ASP A 65 -5.31 -10.40 -3.45
N LEU A 66 -4.93 -9.16 -3.12
CA LEU A 66 -5.56 -8.38 -2.05
C LEU A 66 -6.89 -7.75 -2.51
N MET A 67 -6.96 -7.27 -3.75
CA MET A 67 -8.21 -6.72 -4.32
C MET A 67 -9.31 -7.78 -4.37
N ALA A 68 -8.96 -9.04 -4.63
CA ALA A 68 -9.89 -10.16 -4.59
C ALA A 68 -10.52 -10.39 -3.21
N ILE A 69 -9.88 -9.92 -2.13
CA ILE A 69 -10.38 -9.98 -0.75
C ILE A 69 -11.12 -8.68 -0.40
N ILE A 70 -10.53 -7.52 -0.74
CA ILE A 70 -11.05 -6.19 -0.38
C ILE A 70 -12.42 -5.93 -1.01
N LYS A 71 -12.66 -6.40 -2.23
CA LYS A 71 -13.91 -6.17 -2.94
C LYS A 71 -15.15 -6.78 -2.26
N ASP A 72 -14.97 -7.71 -1.33
CA ASP A 72 -16.07 -8.34 -0.61
C ASP A 72 -16.35 -7.65 0.74
N GLU A 73 -15.55 -6.65 1.13
CA GLU A 73 -15.68 -5.95 2.41
C GLU A 73 -16.59 -4.73 2.29
N PRO A 74 -17.54 -4.52 3.22
CA PRO A 74 -18.37 -3.33 3.25
C PRO A 74 -17.57 -2.09 3.67
N LEU A 75 -18.15 -0.92 3.41
CA LEU A 75 -17.67 0.32 4.03
C LEU A 75 -18.12 0.38 5.49
N ASP A 76 -17.22 0.80 6.38
CA ASP A 76 -17.54 1.00 7.80
C ASP A 76 -18.23 2.35 8.07
N PHE A 77 -18.15 3.28 7.13
CA PHE A 77 -18.86 4.55 7.15
C PHE A 77 -18.97 5.16 5.75
N GLU A 78 -19.92 6.09 5.58
CA GLU A 78 -20.13 6.77 4.30
C GLU A 78 -18.90 7.62 3.91
N PRO A 79 -18.38 7.51 2.67
CA PRO A 79 -17.17 8.22 2.25
C PRO A 79 -17.26 9.74 2.49
N GLY A 80 -16.14 10.34 2.91
CA GLY A 80 -16.04 11.78 3.18
C GLY A 80 -16.58 12.21 4.55
N THR A 81 -17.42 11.42 5.23
CA THR A 81 -18.08 11.83 6.48
C THR A 81 -17.21 11.71 7.74
N LYS A 82 -16.21 10.82 7.71
CA LYS A 82 -15.27 10.57 8.82
C LYS A 82 -13.86 10.34 8.28
N ARG A 83 -12.88 10.34 9.17
CA ARG A 83 -11.48 9.99 8.87
C ARG A 83 -11.06 8.80 9.72
N ARG A 84 -10.56 7.74 9.09
CA ARG A 84 -9.99 6.57 9.75
C ARG A 84 -8.95 5.91 8.87
N TYR A 85 -7.82 5.56 9.46
CA TYR A 85 -6.73 4.87 8.80
C TYR A 85 -7.22 3.58 8.12
N SER A 86 -6.81 3.35 6.87
CA SER A 86 -7.24 2.20 6.07
C SER A 86 -6.12 1.70 5.16
N ASN A 87 -5.66 0.47 5.41
CA ASN A 87 -4.74 -0.21 4.50
C ASN A 87 -5.44 -0.61 3.20
N SER A 88 -6.71 -1.01 3.26
CA SER A 88 -7.51 -1.32 2.07
C SER A 88 -7.54 -0.14 1.10
N GLY A 89 -7.70 1.09 1.61
CA GLY A 89 -7.66 2.29 0.78
C GLY A 89 -6.34 2.48 0.01
N PHE A 90 -5.21 2.18 0.65
CA PHE A 90 -3.89 2.26 0.00
C PHE A 90 -3.65 1.15 -1.01
N ILE A 91 -4.20 -0.04 -0.78
CA ILE A 91 -4.16 -1.14 -1.77
C ILE A 91 -5.00 -0.80 -3.00
N VAL A 92 -6.18 -0.19 -2.82
CA VAL A 92 -6.99 0.32 -3.93
C VAL A 92 -6.23 1.39 -4.73
N LEU A 93 -5.50 2.30 -4.06
CA LEU A 93 -4.60 3.24 -4.77
C LEU A 93 -3.50 2.51 -5.55
N GLY A 94 -2.99 1.40 -5.03
CA GLY A 94 -2.07 0.52 -5.75
C GLY A 94 -2.69 -0.04 -7.04
N ALA A 95 -3.92 -0.55 -6.98
CA ALA A 95 -4.62 -1.08 -8.14
C ALA A 95 -4.89 0.01 -9.19
N ILE A 96 -5.20 1.24 -8.76
CA ILE A 96 -5.37 2.39 -9.66
C ILE A 96 -4.04 2.75 -10.34
N ILE A 97 -2.91 2.66 -9.64
CA ILE A 97 -1.59 2.84 -10.27
C ILE A 97 -1.38 1.79 -11.35
N GLU A 98 -1.69 0.51 -11.07
CA GLU A 98 -1.53 -0.57 -12.05
C GLU A 98 -2.39 -0.36 -13.29
N GLU A 99 -3.67 -0.03 -13.11
CA GLU A 99 -4.59 0.25 -14.21
C GLU A 99 -4.12 1.44 -15.08
N VAL A 100 -3.81 2.57 -14.44
CA VAL A 100 -3.49 3.82 -15.16
C VAL A 100 -2.15 3.74 -15.89
N THR A 101 -1.23 2.91 -15.41
CA THR A 101 0.14 2.85 -15.93
C THR A 101 0.40 1.63 -16.79
N GLY A 102 -0.39 0.57 -16.65
CA GLY A 102 -0.14 -0.74 -17.25
C GLY A 102 1.08 -1.47 -16.67
N GLN A 103 1.69 -0.95 -15.60
CA GLN A 103 2.81 -1.57 -14.89
C GLN A 103 2.32 -2.20 -13.58
N SER A 104 3.07 -3.15 -13.03
CA SER A 104 2.82 -3.54 -11.63
C SER A 104 3.13 -2.37 -10.69
N TYR A 105 2.45 -2.30 -9.54
CA TYR A 105 2.70 -1.28 -8.52
C TYR A 105 4.17 -1.29 -8.11
N TYR A 106 4.75 -2.48 -7.99
CA TYR A 106 6.13 -2.68 -7.56
C TYR A 106 7.13 -2.13 -8.58
N ASP A 107 6.87 -2.32 -9.87
CA ASP A 107 7.75 -1.82 -10.94
C ASP A 107 7.60 -0.32 -11.09
N TYR A 108 6.37 0.21 -11.06
CA TYR A 108 6.15 1.65 -11.11
C TYR A 108 6.87 2.37 -9.96
N VAL A 109 6.73 1.87 -8.73
CA VAL A 109 7.40 2.47 -7.57
C VAL A 109 8.93 2.33 -7.67
N ARG A 110 9.45 1.21 -8.20
CA ARG A 110 10.88 1.05 -8.43
C ARG A 110 11.40 2.10 -9.41
N GLU A 111 10.82 2.16 -10.60
CA GLU A 111 11.26 3.01 -11.71
C GLU A 111 11.06 4.51 -11.43
N ASN A 112 9.97 4.88 -10.77
CA ASN A 112 9.57 6.29 -10.63
C ASN A 112 9.89 6.89 -9.26
N ILE A 113 10.21 6.06 -8.25
CA ILE A 113 10.50 6.54 -6.89
C ILE A 113 11.86 6.04 -6.42
N TYR A 114 12.09 4.74 -6.39
CA TYR A 114 13.31 4.19 -5.80
C TYR A 114 14.55 4.51 -6.62
N GLU A 115 14.54 4.23 -7.91
CA GLU A 115 15.68 4.51 -8.80
C GLU A 115 16.00 6.00 -8.89
N PRO A 116 15.03 6.93 -9.08
CA PRO A 116 15.31 8.36 -9.09
C PRO A 116 15.81 8.87 -7.73
N ALA A 117 15.38 8.27 -6.63
CA ALA A 117 15.88 8.61 -5.29
C ALA A 117 17.24 7.96 -4.96
N GLY A 118 17.72 7.01 -5.76
CA GLY A 118 18.95 6.25 -5.49
C GLY A 118 18.79 5.17 -4.42
N MET A 119 17.58 4.61 -4.26
CA MET A 119 17.25 3.59 -3.26
C MET A 119 17.45 2.18 -3.80
N THR A 120 18.71 1.73 -3.92
CA THR A 120 19.04 0.45 -4.57
C THR A 120 18.83 -0.79 -3.69
N ASN A 121 18.54 -0.61 -2.40
CA ASN A 121 18.33 -1.66 -1.41
C ASN A 121 16.92 -1.60 -0.80
N THR A 122 15.95 -1.12 -1.57
CA THR A 122 14.55 -0.95 -1.16
C THR A 122 13.62 -1.67 -2.12
N ALA A 123 12.77 -2.56 -1.58
CA ALA A 123 11.72 -3.22 -2.35
C ALA A 123 10.69 -3.89 -1.41
N CYS A 124 9.58 -4.34 -1.98
CA CYS A 124 8.72 -5.35 -1.37
C CYS A 124 9.27 -6.74 -1.75
N TYR A 125 10.30 -7.20 -1.05
CA TYR A 125 10.88 -8.53 -1.28
C TYR A 125 9.92 -9.63 -0.83
N GLU A 126 10.02 -10.78 -1.49
CA GLU A 126 9.30 -11.99 -1.12
C GLU A 126 10.09 -12.75 -0.04
N MET A 127 9.44 -13.09 1.06
CA MET A 127 10.10 -13.69 2.23
C MET A 127 10.62 -15.12 1.99
N ASP A 128 10.19 -15.78 0.91
CA ASP A 128 10.69 -17.08 0.48
C ASP A 128 11.86 -16.99 -0.50
N GLN A 129 12.38 -15.79 -0.77
CA GLN A 129 13.56 -15.56 -1.59
C GLN A 129 14.79 -15.25 -0.72
N ILE A 130 15.97 -15.59 -1.24
CA ILE A 130 17.23 -15.23 -0.58
C ILE A 130 17.51 -13.75 -0.84
N VAL A 131 17.37 -12.93 0.19
CA VAL A 131 17.68 -11.49 0.16
C VAL A 131 18.85 -11.20 1.10
N PRO A 132 20.03 -10.84 0.56
CA PRO A 132 21.17 -10.48 1.39
C PRO A 132 20.85 -9.32 2.34
N ASN A 133 21.38 -9.37 3.56
CA ASN A 133 21.20 -8.33 4.59
C ASN A 133 19.75 -8.07 5.04
N LEU A 134 18.80 -8.95 4.72
CA LEU A 134 17.43 -8.83 5.19
C LEU A 134 17.34 -9.18 6.68
N ALA A 135 16.90 -8.23 7.51
CA ALA A 135 16.73 -8.47 8.93
C ALA A 135 15.51 -9.35 9.23
N ILE A 136 15.63 -10.21 10.25
CA ILE A 136 14.51 -10.98 10.79
C ILE A 136 13.77 -10.11 11.81
N GLY A 137 12.48 -9.90 11.60
CA GLY A 137 11.62 -9.22 12.56
C GLY A 137 11.28 -10.12 13.75
N TYR A 138 11.14 -9.51 14.93
CA TYR A 138 10.73 -10.19 16.15
C TYR A 138 9.52 -9.48 16.76
N THR A 139 8.62 -10.26 17.34
CA THR A 139 7.46 -9.75 18.07
C THR A 139 7.33 -10.48 19.40
N VAL A 140 6.67 -9.82 20.34
CA VAL A 140 6.18 -10.47 21.56
C VAL A 140 4.70 -10.75 21.30
N ASN A 141 4.32 -12.01 21.32
CA ASN A 141 2.92 -12.38 21.11
C ASN A 141 2.08 -11.76 22.23
N ARG A 142 1.24 -10.77 21.94
CA ARG A 142 0.28 -10.20 22.90
C ARG A 142 -1.13 -10.77 22.74
N SER A 143 -1.28 -11.86 21.98
CA SER A 143 -2.56 -12.53 21.77
C SER A 143 -3.12 -13.10 23.07
N LYS A 144 -4.45 -13.17 23.18
CA LYS A 144 -5.14 -13.96 24.22
C LYS A 144 -5.09 -15.47 23.96
N SER A 145 -4.15 -15.94 23.15
CA SER A 145 -3.92 -17.37 22.91
C SER A 145 -3.55 -18.06 24.24
N PRO A 146 -4.11 -19.24 24.55
CA PRO A 146 -3.70 -20.02 25.72
C PRO A 146 -2.25 -20.52 25.63
N TYR A 147 -1.62 -20.39 24.46
CA TYR A 147 -0.20 -20.66 24.21
C TYR A 147 0.67 -19.39 24.26
N ASN A 148 0.13 -18.26 24.73
CA ASN A 148 0.89 -17.04 24.91
C ASN A 148 1.77 -17.12 26.17
N ASP A 149 3.07 -17.21 25.97
CA ASP A 149 4.08 -17.20 27.03
C ASP A 149 4.83 -15.86 27.15
N ASN A 150 4.36 -14.79 26.48
CA ASN A 150 5.01 -13.48 26.37
C ASN A 150 6.48 -13.56 25.89
N LYS A 151 6.87 -14.62 25.18
CA LYS A 151 8.24 -14.74 24.67
C LYS A 151 8.42 -13.99 23.36
N LEU A 152 9.66 -13.58 23.15
CA LEU A 152 10.14 -13.06 21.88
C LEU A 152 10.16 -14.21 20.86
N GLN A 153 9.53 -13.98 19.71
CA GLN A 153 9.52 -14.92 18.58
C GLN A 153 9.73 -14.18 17.28
N ASN A 154 10.21 -14.88 16.24
CA ASN A 154 10.25 -14.30 14.91
C ASN A 154 8.82 -14.00 14.42
N ASN A 155 8.68 -13.03 13.52
CA ASN A 155 7.39 -12.66 12.92
C ASN A 155 7.23 -13.16 11.48
N LEU A 156 8.10 -14.05 11.02
CA LEU A 156 8.15 -14.52 9.62
C LEU A 156 6.80 -15.07 9.13
N PHE A 157 6.04 -15.74 10.01
CA PHE A 157 4.75 -16.35 9.67
C PHE A 157 3.54 -15.50 10.09
N LEU A 158 3.74 -14.21 10.37
CA LEU A 158 2.67 -13.33 10.86
C LEU A 158 2.23 -12.28 9.82
N HIS A 159 2.85 -12.30 8.63
CA HIS A 159 2.62 -11.34 7.57
C HIS A 159 2.53 -12.04 6.21
N ALA A 160 1.90 -11.38 5.24
CA ALA A 160 1.87 -11.87 3.86
C ALA A 160 3.29 -12.01 3.29
N ILE A 161 3.47 -12.93 2.34
CA ILE A 161 4.79 -13.30 1.81
C ILE A 161 5.52 -12.13 1.13
N LYS A 162 4.78 -11.14 0.65
CA LYS A 162 5.30 -9.90 0.04
C LYS A 162 4.57 -8.70 0.63
N GLY A 163 5.30 -7.60 0.82
CA GLY A 163 4.73 -6.29 1.13
C GLY A 163 3.75 -5.82 0.06
N SER A 164 2.85 -4.91 0.42
CA SER A 164 1.80 -4.35 -0.45
C SER A 164 1.89 -2.82 -0.51
N PRO A 165 1.04 -2.15 -1.31
CA PRO A 165 0.95 -0.69 -1.31
C PRO A 165 0.67 -0.06 0.06
N ALA A 166 0.13 -0.83 1.02
CA ALA A 166 -0.14 -0.37 2.38
C ALA A 166 1.01 -0.57 3.37
N GLY A 167 2.08 -1.29 3.00
CA GLY A 167 3.24 -1.53 3.86
C GLY A 167 3.85 -2.92 3.71
N GLY A 168 4.86 -3.21 4.54
CA GLY A 168 5.62 -4.48 4.47
C GLY A 168 6.76 -4.46 3.45
N GLY A 169 7.09 -3.31 2.88
CA GLY A 169 8.33 -3.10 2.13
C GLY A 169 9.54 -3.01 3.06
N TYR A 170 10.72 -3.32 2.52
CA TYR A 170 12.00 -3.27 3.19
C TYR A 170 12.84 -2.13 2.61
N SER A 171 13.69 -1.55 3.46
CA SER A 171 14.60 -0.47 3.09
C SER A 171 15.81 -0.45 4.02
N THR A 172 16.79 0.38 3.70
CA THR A 172 17.97 0.64 4.55
C THR A 172 17.94 2.08 5.05
N LEU A 173 18.77 2.39 6.05
CA LEU A 173 18.91 3.76 6.53
C LEU A 173 19.36 4.72 5.41
N ASP A 174 20.34 4.29 4.60
CA ASP A 174 20.91 5.12 3.53
C ASP A 174 19.89 5.37 2.41
N ASP A 175 19.08 4.37 2.06
CA ASP A 175 18.00 4.51 1.08
C ASP A 175 16.91 5.47 1.58
N LEU A 176 16.45 5.31 2.83
CA LEU A 176 15.46 6.23 3.42
C LEU A 176 15.98 7.66 3.54
N PHE A 177 17.28 7.84 3.82
CA PHE A 177 17.91 9.15 3.81
C PHE A 177 17.96 9.74 2.40
N SER A 178 18.30 8.92 1.40
CA SER A 178 18.32 9.32 -0.01
C SER A 178 16.91 9.71 -0.51
N TYR A 179 15.89 8.94 -0.12
CA TYR A 179 14.48 9.27 -0.34
C TYR A 179 14.11 10.64 0.25
N ALA A 180 14.43 10.86 1.54
CA ALA A 180 14.10 12.12 2.20
C ALA A 180 14.79 13.33 1.52
N LYS A 181 16.03 13.17 1.06
CA LYS A 181 16.74 14.21 0.28
C LYS A 181 16.07 14.46 -1.07
N ALA A 182 15.75 13.40 -1.82
CA ALA A 182 15.10 13.52 -3.12
C ALA A 182 13.72 14.17 -3.02
N LEU A 183 12.93 13.80 -2.00
CA LEU A 183 11.62 14.38 -1.73
C LEU A 183 11.75 15.88 -1.40
N LYS A 184 12.63 16.27 -0.46
CA LYS A 184 12.84 17.69 -0.11
C LYS A 184 13.38 18.54 -1.27
N ALA A 185 14.09 17.92 -2.20
CA ALA A 185 14.58 18.58 -3.40
C ALA A 185 13.53 18.70 -4.52
N ASN A 186 12.30 18.21 -4.32
CA ASN A 186 11.26 18.07 -5.35
C ASN A 186 11.75 17.28 -6.57
N LYS A 187 12.65 16.31 -6.35
CA LYS A 187 13.20 15.47 -7.43
C LYS A 187 12.18 14.43 -7.92
N LEU A 188 11.26 14.03 -7.05
CA LEU A 188 10.35 12.91 -7.32
C LEU A 188 8.97 13.37 -7.81
N ALA A 189 8.61 14.62 -7.56
CA ALA A 189 7.39 15.26 -8.04
C ALA A 189 7.58 16.79 -7.92
N GLY A 190 6.85 17.57 -8.71
CA GLY A 190 6.83 19.02 -8.61
C GLY A 190 6.45 19.51 -7.21
N ARG A 191 6.82 20.75 -6.87
CA ARG A 191 6.71 21.29 -5.50
C ARG A 191 5.30 21.17 -4.90
N ASN A 192 4.27 21.46 -5.70
CA ASN A 192 2.88 21.39 -5.24
C ASN A 192 2.47 19.96 -4.88
N TYR A 193 2.90 18.99 -5.69
CA TYR A 193 2.60 17.56 -5.49
C TYR A 193 3.46 16.93 -4.39
N THR A 194 4.69 17.42 -4.22
CA THR A 194 5.53 17.07 -3.06
C THR A 194 4.87 17.52 -1.76
N ASN A 195 4.28 18.73 -1.71
CA ASN A 195 3.56 19.23 -0.53
C ASN A 195 2.28 18.44 -0.21
N LEU A 196 1.70 17.67 -1.14
CA LEU A 196 0.59 16.76 -0.83
C LEU A 196 1.04 15.54 -0.01
N VAL A 197 2.34 15.24 -0.01
CA VAL A 197 2.92 14.05 0.63
C VAL A 197 3.58 14.40 1.99
N LEU A 198 3.89 15.67 2.23
CA LEU A 198 4.52 16.19 3.45
C LEU A 198 3.47 16.64 4.48
#